data_AF-A0A329RW20-F1
#
_entry.id   AF-A0A329RW20-F1
#
_cell.length_a   1.000
_cell.length_b   1.000
_cell.length_c   1.000
_cell.angle_alpha   90.00
_cell.angle_beta   90.00
_cell.angle_gamma   90.00
#
_symmetry.space_group_name_H-M   'P 1'
#
loop_
_entity.id
_entity.type
_entity.pdbx_description
1 polymer ?
#
loop_
_entity_poly.entity_id
_entity_poly.type
_entity_poly.pdbx_seq_one_letter_code
_entity_poly.pdbx_strand_id
1 'polypeptide(L)'
;MAIVIKTFTEGEGIFSGMDAEETLWSSIRPYADGLTDGDVMRFCLRQLPVPFLATHTRGSTLKEVQGMLKDVTKEDELELTTSLQRLALRDSSGGTKAQERRTQLAPSNVA
;
A
#
# COMPACT_ATOMS: atom_id res chain seq x y z
N MET A 1 9.95 8.82 3.13
CA MET A 1 8.85 8.61 4.10
C MET A 1 8.93 7.20 4.65
N ALA A 2 8.63 6.99 5.93
CA ALA A 2 8.49 5.66 6.53
C ALA A 2 7.11 5.54 7.18
N ILE A 3 6.44 4.42 6.95
CA ILE A 3 5.11 4.12 7.49
C ILE A 3 5.21 2.81 8.24
N VAL A 4 4.63 2.75 9.44
CA VAL A 4 4.45 1.51 10.20
C VAL A 4 2.98 1.37 10.51
N ILE A 5 2.39 0.26 10.08
CA ILE A 5 0.99 -0.07 10.34
C ILE A 5 0.98 -1.34 11.19
N LYS A 6 0.20 -1.31 12.25
CA LYS A 6 -0.03 -2.46 13.11
C LYS A 6 -1.52 -2.75 13.15
N THR A 7 -1.88 -3.98 12.82
CA THR A 7 -3.27 -4.43 12.70
C THR A 7 -3.48 -5.60 13.65
N PHE A 8 -4.61 -5.60 14.33
CA PHE A 8 -5.09 -6.72 15.14
C PHE A 8 -6.43 -7.15 14.56
N THR A 9 -6.55 -8.43 14.24
CA THR A 9 -7.76 -9.00 13.67
C THR A 9 -8.23 -10.18 14.52
N GLU A 10 -9.53 -10.22 14.79
CA GLU A 10 -10.20 -11.38 15.37
C GLU A 10 -10.90 -12.14 14.24
N GLY A 11 -10.74 -13.46 14.20
CA GLY A 11 -11.44 -14.31 13.25
C GLY A 11 -12.95 -14.37 13.52
N GLU A 12 -13.73 -14.60 12.47
CA GLU A 12 -15.19 -14.79 12.57
C GLU A 12 -15.60 -16.25 12.38
N GLY A 13 -16.81 -16.60 12.80
CA GLY A 13 -17.41 -17.92 12.57
C GLY A 13 -16.57 -19.07 13.17
N ILE A 14 -16.09 -19.99 12.32
CA ILE A 14 -15.26 -21.13 12.75
C ILE A 14 -13.88 -20.71 13.28
N PHE A 15 -13.49 -19.46 13.06
CA PHE A 15 -12.25 -18.85 13.54
C PHE A 15 -12.47 -17.89 14.70
N SER A 16 -13.69 -17.80 15.25
CA SER A 16 -13.99 -16.96 16.41
C SER A 16 -13.08 -17.28 17.59
N GLY A 17 -12.51 -16.23 18.21
CA GLY A 17 -11.50 -16.35 19.26
C GLY A 17 -10.08 -16.65 18.76
N MET A 18 -9.84 -16.65 17.45
CA MET A 18 -8.49 -16.62 16.89
C MET A 18 -8.06 -15.19 16.62
N ASP A 19 -6.97 -14.76 17.25
CA ASP A 19 -6.40 -13.44 17.01
C ASP A 19 -5.22 -13.55 16.03
N ALA A 20 -5.04 -12.54 15.19
CA ALA A 20 -3.83 -12.34 14.41
C ALA A 20 -3.28 -10.93 14.61
N GLU A 21 -1.96 -10.86 14.75
CA GLU A 21 -1.21 -9.62 14.79
C GLU A 21 -0.44 -9.47 13.48
N GLU A 22 -0.66 -8.35 12.81
CA GLU A 22 0.07 -7.99 11.61
C GLU A 22 0.82 -6.68 11.81
N THR A 23 2.05 -6.62 11.33
CA THR A 23 2.84 -5.40 11.32
C THR A 23 3.49 -5.22 9.96
N LEU A 24 3.13 -4.13 9.29
CA LEU A 24 3.65 -3.71 7.99
C LEU A 24 4.59 -2.53 8.18
N TRP A 25 5.82 -2.67 7.72
CA TRP A 25 6.77 -1.58 7.57
C TRP A 25 6.87 -1.21 6.10
N SER A 26 6.73 0.07 5.78
CA SER A 26 6.93 0.59 4.42
C SER A 26 7.91 1.76 4.42
N SER A 27 8.77 1.79 3.40
CA SER A 27 9.66 2.91 3.12
C SER A 27 9.49 3.37 1.67
N ILE A 28 9.22 4.65 1.48
CA ILE A 28 9.15 5.30 0.16
C ILE A 28 10.31 6.26 0.04
N ARG A 29 11.12 6.09 -1.00
CA ARG A 29 12.30 6.92 -1.26
C ARG A 29 12.38 7.29 -2.74
N PRO A 30 12.80 8.52 -3.07
CA PRO A 30 13.12 8.87 -4.45
C PRO A 30 14.19 7.94 -5.02
N TYR A 31 14.04 7.61 -6.29
CA TYR A 31 14.96 6.81 -7.07
C TYR A 31 15.20 7.49 -8.41
N ALA A 32 16.46 7.82 -8.67
CA ALA A 32 16.91 8.36 -9.94
C ALA A 32 18.20 7.63 -10.33
N ASP A 33 18.17 6.92 -11.45
CA ASP A 33 19.34 6.26 -12.05
C ASP A 33 19.78 6.90 -13.38
N GLY A 34 19.23 8.08 -13.70
CA GLY A 34 19.50 8.83 -14.92
C GLY A 34 18.73 8.34 -16.14
N LEU A 35 18.12 7.15 -16.10
CA LEU A 35 17.25 6.61 -17.16
C LEU A 35 15.78 6.64 -16.76
N THR A 36 15.51 6.46 -15.47
CA THR A 36 14.19 6.53 -14.85
C THR A 36 14.23 7.40 -13.61
N ASP A 37 13.27 8.32 -13.50
CA ASP A 37 13.02 9.13 -12.32
C ASP A 37 11.68 8.68 -11.73
N GLY A 38 11.65 8.42 -10.42
CA GLY A 38 10.46 7.91 -9.74
C GLY A 38 10.68 7.66 -8.26
N ASP A 39 9.72 6.98 -7.64
CA ASP A 39 9.80 6.58 -6.24
C ASP A 39 9.87 5.05 -6.11
N VAL A 40 10.74 4.58 -5.22
CA VAL A 40 10.80 3.17 -4.83
C VAL A 40 10.13 3.01 -3.48
N MET A 41 9.06 2.22 -3.47
CA MET A 41 8.42 1.73 -2.25
C MET A 41 8.92 0.32 -1.93
N ARG A 42 9.31 0.10 -0.67
CA ARG A 42 9.58 -1.24 -0.12
C ARG A 42 8.64 -1.51 1.03
N PHE A 43 8.11 -2.72 1.10
CA PHE A 43 7.27 -3.21 2.18
C PHE A 43 7.89 -4.44 2.82
N CYS A 44 7.68 -4.59 4.12
CA CYS A 44 8.02 -5.77 4.90
C CYS A 44 6.85 -6.06 5.83
N LEU A 45 6.28 -7.26 5.75
CA LEU A 45 5.15 -7.69 6.57
C LEU A 45 5.60 -8.78 7.55
N ARG A 46 5.24 -8.62 8.82
CA ARG A 46 5.29 -9.68 9.83
C ARG A 46 3.87 -10.01 10.24
N GLN A 47 3.56 -11.30 10.22
CA GLN A 47 2.24 -11.82 10.51
C GLN A 47 2.40 -12.93 11.53
N LEU A 48 1.84 -12.70 12.71
CA LEU A 48 1.86 -13.64 13.82
C LEU A 48 0.41 -14.05 14.08
N PRO A 49 0.00 -15.29 13.75
CA PRO A 49 -1.20 -15.82 14.38
C PRO A 49 -0.94 -15.80 15.88
N VAL A 50 -1.78 -15.12 16.64
CA VAL A 50 -1.71 -15.10 18.10
C VAL A 50 -2.55 -16.27 18.55
N PRO A 51 -1.94 -17.41 18.95
CA PRO A 51 -2.71 -18.51 19.48
C PRO A 51 -3.33 -18.04 20.81
N PHE A 52 -4.61 -17.69 20.78
CA PHE A 52 -5.37 -17.67 22.01
C PHE A 52 -5.39 -19.10 22.56
N LEU A 53 -5.15 -19.22 23.86
CA LEU A 53 -5.10 -20.46 24.65
C LEU A 53 -6.46 -21.18 24.73
N ALA A 54 -7.16 -21.35 23.61
CA ALA A 54 -8.29 -22.25 23.51
C ALA A 54 -7.79 -23.59 22.97
N THR A 55 -7.38 -24.43 23.91
CA THR A 55 -7.43 -25.89 23.86
C THR A 55 -8.19 -26.44 22.64
N HIS A 56 -7.51 -27.19 21.78
CA HIS A 56 -8.07 -28.07 20.72
C HIS A 56 -8.12 -27.55 19.27
N THR A 57 -7.18 -26.70 18.83
CA THR A 57 -6.97 -26.50 17.39
C THR A 57 -6.25 -27.70 16.78
N ARG A 58 -7.00 -28.57 16.09
CA ARG A 58 -6.43 -29.64 15.24
C ARG A 58 -5.51 -29.01 14.20
N GLY A 59 -4.36 -29.64 13.93
CA GLY A 59 -3.35 -29.10 13.01
C GLY A 59 -3.84 -28.79 11.58
N SER A 60 -4.98 -29.34 11.16
CA SER A 60 -5.63 -29.01 9.89
C SER A 60 -6.16 -27.56 9.85
N THR A 61 -6.79 -27.10 10.92
CA THR A 61 -7.40 -25.76 11.00
C THR A 61 -6.33 -24.67 10.99
N LEU A 62 -5.19 -24.89 11.66
CA LEU A 62 -4.07 -23.95 11.64
C LEU A 62 -3.51 -23.75 10.21
N LYS A 63 -3.44 -24.84 9.43
CA LYS A 63 -2.95 -24.78 8.05
C LYS A 63 -3.92 -24.04 7.14
N GLU A 64 -5.22 -24.22 7.35
CA GLU A 64 -6.27 -23.48 6.64
C GLU A 64 -6.22 -21.99 6.96
N VAL A 65 -6.10 -21.62 8.24
CA VAL A 65 -5.94 -20.22 8.67
C VAL A 65 -4.68 -19.61 8.06
N GLN A 66 -3.55 -20.32 8.09
CA GLN A 66 -2.31 -19.82 7.49
C GLN A 66 -2.42 -19.67 5.96
N GLY A 67 -3.12 -20.58 5.29
CA GLY A 67 -3.38 -20.48 3.85
C GLY A 67 -4.23 -19.26 3.53
N MET A 68 -5.39 -19.15 4.19
CA MET A 68 -6.30 -18.02 4.05
C MET A 68 -5.60 -16.69 4.31
N LEU A 69 -4.87 -16.56 5.43
CA LEU A 69 -4.25 -15.31 5.81
C LEU A 69 -3.13 -14.91 4.82
N LYS A 70 -2.45 -15.87 4.17
CA LYS A 70 -1.52 -15.59 3.05
C LYS A 70 -2.22 -15.09 1.80
N ASP A 71 -3.39 -15.64 1.49
CA ASP A 71 -4.13 -15.25 0.30
C ASP A 71 -4.72 -13.85 0.45
N VAL A 72 -5.30 -13.54 1.62
CA VAL A 72 -5.75 -12.18 1.98
C VAL A 72 -4.61 -11.16 1.88
N THR A 73 -3.43 -11.48 2.42
CA THR A 73 -2.26 -10.58 2.32
C THR A 73 -1.88 -10.26 0.86
N LYS A 74 -1.96 -11.24 -0.05
CA LYS A 74 -1.62 -11.00 -1.46
C LYS A 74 -2.65 -10.11 -2.15
N GLU A 75 -3.92 -10.30 -1.83
CA GLU A 75 -5.01 -9.45 -2.34
C GLU A 75 -4.81 -8.00 -1.87
N ASP A 76 -4.51 -7.82 -0.58
CA ASP A 76 -4.22 -6.50 0.01
C ASP A 76 -2.98 -5.85 -0.61
N GLU A 77 -1.91 -6.61 -0.87
CA GLU A 77 -0.69 -6.10 -1.53
C GLU A 77 -1.01 -5.58 -2.95
N LEU A 78 -1.82 -6.34 -3.70
CA LEU A 78 -2.24 -5.98 -5.05
C LEU A 78 -3.12 -4.73 -5.04
N GLU A 79 -4.10 -4.65 -4.13
CA GLU A 79 -4.99 -3.50 -4.00
C GLU A 79 -4.21 -2.23 -3.58
N LEU A 80 -3.30 -2.36 -2.61
CA LEU A 80 -2.45 -1.26 -2.15
C LEU A 80 -1.58 -0.74 -3.30
N THR A 81 -0.91 -1.63 -4.02
CA THR A 81 -0.03 -1.25 -5.14
C THR A 81 -0.82 -0.58 -6.25
N THR A 82 -2.00 -1.13 -6.60
CA THR A 82 -2.88 -0.55 -7.63
C THR A 82 -3.40 0.83 -7.21
N SER A 83 -3.78 0.99 -5.94
CA SER A 83 -4.26 2.27 -5.40
C SER A 83 -3.19 3.34 -5.42
N LEU A 84 -1.95 2.98 -5.05
CA LEU A 84 -0.81 3.89 -5.11
C LEU A 84 -0.47 4.31 -6.55
N GLN A 85 -0.50 3.37 -7.50
CA GLN A 85 -0.32 3.70 -8.92
C GLN A 85 -1.38 4.68 -9.42
N ARG A 86 -2.65 4.48 -9.05
CA ARG A 86 -3.75 5.39 -9.42
C ARG A 86 -3.57 6.78 -8.82
N LEU A 87 -3.12 6.87 -7.57
CA LEU A 87 -2.83 8.16 -6.92
C LEU A 87 -1.68 8.89 -7.63
N ALA A 88 -0.58 8.20 -7.91
CA ALA A 88 0.56 8.78 -8.64
C ALA A 88 0.16 9.31 -10.04
N LEU A 89 -0.69 8.57 -10.76
CA LEU A 89 -1.19 8.99 -12.08
C LEU A 89 -2.11 10.22 -11.99
N ARG A 90 -2.95 10.33 -10.95
CA ARG A 90 -3.83 11.49 -10.76
C ARG A 90 -3.02 12.78 -10.55
N ASP A 91 -1.96 12.73 -9.75
CA ASP A 91 -1.10 13.89 -9.50
C ASP A 91 -0.40 14.38 -10.78
N SER A 92 -0.04 13.46 -11.69
CA SER A 92 0.55 13.82 -12.99
C SER A 92 -0.42 14.51 -13.96
N SER A 93 -1.74 14.27 -13.82
CA SER A 93 -2.78 14.79 -14.73
C SER A 93 -3.27 16.20 -14.40
N GLY A 94 -2.89 16.76 -13.24
CA GLY A 94 -3.28 18.11 -12.81
C GLY A 94 -2.41 19.25 -13.37
N GLY A 95 -1.29 18.94 -14.01
CA GLY A 95 -0.24 19.92 -14.35
C GLY A 95 -0.39 20.66 -15.70
N THR A 96 -1.26 20.22 -16.61
CA THR A 96 -1.17 20.65 -18.03
C THR A 96 -2.16 21.73 -18.48
N LYS A 97 -2.86 22.42 -17.57
CA LYS A 97 -3.81 23.50 -17.97
C LYS A 97 -3.46 24.92 -17.54
N ALA A 98 -2.34 25.16 -16.85
CA ALA A 98 -2.02 26.50 -16.33
C ALA A 98 -0.93 27.28 -17.10
N GLN A 99 -0.26 26.68 -18.10
CA GLN A 99 0.93 27.29 -18.74
C GLN A 99 0.64 27.96 -20.11
N GLU A 100 -0.62 28.17 -20.51
CA GLU A 100 -0.96 28.73 -21.85
C GLU A 100 -1.73 30.07 -21.81
N ARG A 101 -1.50 30.90 -20.78
CA ARG A 101 -2.08 32.26 -20.74
C ARG A 101 -1.11 33.39 -20.35
N ARG A 102 0.20 33.19 -20.47
CA ARG A 102 1.20 34.24 -20.17
C ARG A 102 2.04 34.75 -21.34
N THR A 103 1.82 34.23 -22.56
CA THR A 103 2.61 34.64 -23.75
C THR A 103 1.77 35.32 -24.83
N GLN A 104 0.74 36.08 -24.44
CA GLN A 104 0.05 37.01 -25.35
C GLN A 104 -0.28 38.32 -24.63
N LEU A 105 0.75 39.11 -24.30
CA LEU A 105 0.59 40.55 -24.06
C LEU A 105 1.96 41.22 -24.16
N ALA A 106 2.50 41.28 -25.38
CA ALA A 106 3.51 42.27 -25.72
C ALA A 106 2.76 43.44 -26.39
N PRO A 107 2.81 44.67 -25.85
CA PRO A 107 2.31 45.82 -26.57
C PRO A 107 3.30 46.15 -27.70
N SER A 108 2.82 46.02 -28.93
CA SER A 108 3.34 46.77 -30.07
C SER A 108 3.20 48.24 -29.72
N ASN A 109 4.32 48.96 -29.63
CA ASN A 109 4.30 50.41 -29.80
C ASN A 109 5.48 50.84 -30.65
N VAL A 110 5.08 51.47 -31.75
CA VAL A 110 5.83 52.06 -32.84
C VAL A 110 6.55 53.32 -32.36
N ALA A 111 7.78 53.50 -32.82
CA ALA A 111 8.39 54.80 -33.09
C ALA A 111 9.27 54.67 -34.35
#